data_AF-A0A7S4SJA0-F1
#
_entry.id   AF-A0A7S4SJA0-F1
#
_cell.length_a   1.000
_cell.length_b   1.000
_cell.length_c   1.000
_cell.angle_alpha   90.00
_cell.angle_beta   90.00
_cell.angle_gamma   90.00
#
_symmetry.space_group_name_H-M   'P 1'
#
loop_
_entity.id
_entity.type
_entity.pdbx_description
1 polymer ?
#
loop_
_entity_poly.entity_id
_entity_poly.type
_entity_poly.pdbx_seq_one_letter_code
_entity_poly.pdbx_strand_id
1 'polypeptide(L)'
;DTLSMPQHMTKSFSDIVYKKTGGNALFVTQFLQSLWDEGLLVYSLECNVWEWDEGASDAKEILDDVGVLMAKKIRQLSIGCQHAIKLLACMGSKCSESILKLFIHE
;
A
#
# COMPACT_ATOMS: atom_id res chain seq x y z
N ASP A 1 -1.90 -16.94 12.41
CA ASP A 1 -0.62 -16.75 11.72
C ASP A 1 -0.18 -15.30 11.59
N THR A 2 -0.82 -14.40 10.83
CA THR A 2 -0.33 -13.00 10.77
C THR A 2 -0.66 -12.16 12.01
N LEU A 3 -1.87 -12.31 12.56
CA LEU A 3 -2.34 -11.57 13.74
C LEU A 3 -2.27 -12.41 15.03
N SER A 4 -1.69 -13.62 14.98
CA SER A 4 -1.65 -14.56 16.12
C SER A 4 -3.01 -14.82 16.80
N MET A 5 -4.11 -14.71 16.04
CA MET A 5 -5.49 -14.90 16.52
C MET A 5 -6.20 -16.04 15.77
N PRO A 6 -7.28 -16.61 16.36
CA PRO A 6 -8.11 -17.62 15.68
C PRO A 6 -8.77 -17.06 14.41
N GLN A 7 -8.81 -17.87 13.35
CA GLN A 7 -9.35 -17.46 12.04
C GLN A 7 -10.79 -16.92 12.09
N HIS A 8 -11.64 -17.48 12.96
CA HIS A 8 -13.03 -17.03 13.10
C HIS A 8 -13.13 -15.60 13.63
N MET A 9 -12.16 -15.14 14.41
CA MET A 9 -12.11 -13.77 14.92
C MET A 9 -11.54 -12.80 13.88
N THR A 10 -10.60 -13.26 13.04
CA THR A 10 -9.97 -12.42 12.02
C THR A 10 -10.70 -12.42 10.68
N LYS A 11 -11.76 -13.22 10.52
CA LYS A 11 -12.46 -13.40 9.24
C LYS A 11 -13.11 -12.10 8.75
N SER A 12 -13.84 -11.43 9.64
CA SER A 12 -14.47 -10.12 9.36
C SER A 12 -13.43 -9.12 8.84
N PHE A 13 -12.31 -8.98 9.55
CA PHE A 13 -11.20 -8.12 9.14
C PHE A 13 -10.57 -8.52 7.80
N SER A 14 -10.32 -9.81 7.60
CA SER A 14 -9.78 -10.33 6.34
C SER A 14 -10.69 -10.02 5.15
N ASP A 15 -12.01 -10.12 5.32
CA ASP A 15 -12.99 -9.82 4.28
C ASP A 15 -12.99 -8.32 3.94
N ILE A 16 -12.83 -7.44 4.94
CA ILE A 16 -12.69 -5.99 4.74
C ILE A 16 -11.40 -5.67 3.98
N VAL A 17 -10.27 -6.22 4.42
CA VAL A 17 -8.97 -6.06 3.76
C VAL A 17 -9.05 -6.55 2.32
N TYR A 18 -9.62 -7.73 2.08
CA TYR A 18 -9.76 -8.26 0.73
C TYR A 18 -10.67 -7.38 -0.14
N LYS A 19 -11.84 -6.98 0.38
CA LYS A 19 -12.81 -6.14 -0.34
C LYS A 19 -12.20 -4.80 -0.76
N LYS A 20 -11.39 -4.18 0.10
CA LYS A 20 -10.78 -2.86 -0.19
C LYS A 20 -9.54 -2.99 -1.09
N THR A 21 -8.83 -4.12 -1.06
CA THR A 21 -7.52 -4.26 -1.73
C THR A 21 -7.54 -5.16 -2.97
N GLY A 22 -8.64 -5.89 -3.20
CA GLY A 22 -8.73 -6.93 -4.23
C GLY A 22 -7.74 -8.07 -4.05
N GLY A 23 -7.16 -8.22 -2.85
CA GLY A 23 -6.08 -9.19 -2.58
C GLY A 23 -4.72 -8.79 -3.16
N ASN A 24 -4.55 -7.56 -3.65
CA ASN A 24 -3.25 -7.09 -4.14
C ASN A 24 -2.32 -6.79 -2.96
N ALA A 25 -1.19 -7.51 -2.87
CA ALA A 25 -0.24 -7.40 -1.76
C ALA A 25 0.26 -5.96 -1.49
N LEU A 26 0.42 -5.13 -2.53
CA LEU A 26 0.80 -3.73 -2.38
C LEU A 26 -0.28 -2.93 -1.64
N PHE A 27 -1.54 -3.15 -2.02
CA PHE A 27 -2.69 -2.48 -1.41
C PHE A 27 -2.98 -3.01 -0.02
N VAL A 28 -2.82 -4.31 0.22
CA VAL A 28 -2.90 -4.90 1.57
C VAL A 28 -1.90 -4.20 2.49
N THR A 29 -0.64 -4.08 2.08
CA THR A 29 0.39 -3.45 2.91
C THR A 29 0.04 -1.98 3.22
N GLN A 30 -0.46 -1.24 2.23
CA GLN A 30 -0.79 0.17 2.40
C GLN A 30 -2.05 0.41 3.20
N PHE A 31 -3.05 -0.45 3.03
CA PHE A 31 -4.27 -0.39 3.81
C PHE A 31 -3.97 -0.63 5.29
N LEU A 32 -3.24 -1.71 5.59
CA LEU A 32 -2.85 -2.03 6.96
C LEU A 32 -2.01 -0.91 7.59
N GLN A 33 -1.09 -0.30 6.83
CA GLN A 33 -0.34 0.86 7.30
C GLN A 33 -1.24 2.07 7.57
N SER A 34 -2.21 2.36 6.70
CA SER A 34 -3.17 3.46 6.90
C SER A 34 -4.00 3.25 8.15
N LEU A 35 -4.48 2.03 8.38
CA LEU A 35 -5.25 1.69 9.58
C LEU A 35 -4.41 1.84 10.85
N TRP A 36 -3.14 1.43 10.80
CA TRP A 36 -2.21 1.63 11.91
C TRP A 36 -1.94 3.10 12.19
N ASP A 37 -1.65 3.89 11.15
CA ASP A 37 -1.36 5.33 11.26
C ASP A 37 -2.57 6.12 11.78
N GLU A 38 -3.79 5.70 11.45
CA GLU A 38 -5.05 6.29 11.92
C GLU A 38 -5.51 5.75 13.28
N GLY A 39 -4.79 4.80 13.89
CA GLY A 39 -5.15 4.19 15.17
C GLY A 39 -6.39 3.29 15.09
N LEU A 40 -6.79 2.89 13.88
CA LEU A 40 -7.92 2.00 13.60
C LEU A 40 -7.52 0.51 13.62
N LEU A 41 -6.22 0.23 13.61
CA LEU A 41 -5.63 -1.08 13.86
C LEU A 41 -4.58 -0.92 14.96
N VAL A 42 -4.83 -1.50 16.13
CA VAL A 42 -4.00 -1.34 17.32
C VAL A 42 -3.67 -2.71 17.89
N TYR A 43 -2.44 -2.85 18.40
CA TYR A 43 -2.07 -4.01 19.19
C TYR A 43 -2.31 -3.73 20.68
N SER A 44 -3.29 -4.41 21.26
CA SER A 44 -3.64 -4.31 22.68
C SER A 44 -2.67 -5.14 23.51
N LEU A 45 -1.77 -4.47 24.23
CA LEU A 45 -0.80 -5.13 25.12
C LEU A 45 -1.46 -5.80 26.33
N GLU A 46 -2.61 -5.28 26.77
CA GLU A 46 -3.35 -5.81 27.92
C GLU A 46 -3.97 -7.17 27.60
N CYS A 47 -4.60 -7.27 26.43
CA CYS A 47 -5.27 -8.49 25.98
C CYS A 47 -4.36 -9.37 25.10
N ASN A 48 -3.19 -8.88 24.71
CA ASN A 48 -2.22 -9.52 23.81
C ASN A 48 -2.82 -9.89 22.43
N VAL A 49 -3.78 -9.09 21.96
CA VAL A 49 -4.52 -9.29 20.70
C VAL A 49 -4.51 -8.04 19.83
N TRP A 50 -4.75 -8.24 18.54
CA TRP A 50 -5.04 -7.14 17.64
C TRP A 50 -6.49 -6.71 17.78
N GLU A 51 -6.69 -5.41 17.89
CA GLU A 51 -7.99 -4.76 17.91
C GLU A 51 -8.10 -3.88 16.67
N TRP A 52 -9.27 -3.88 16.05
CA TRP A 52 -9.57 -3.05 14.89
C TRP A 52 -10.99 -2.52 15.00
N ASP A 53 -11.21 -1.32 14.50
CA ASP A 53 -12.56 -0.75 14.40
C ASP A 53 -13.24 -1.32 13.15
N GLU A 54 -14.33 -2.06 13.29
CA GLU A 54 -15.13 -2.53 12.13
C GLU A 54 -15.84 -1.37 11.41
N GLY A 55 -15.99 -0.22 12.08
CA GLY A 55 -16.37 1.07 11.52
C GLY A 55 -15.30 1.68 10.61
N ALA A 56 -14.09 1.11 10.53
CA ALA A 56 -13.06 1.47 9.55
C ALA A 56 -13.49 1.21 8.08
N SER A 57 -14.72 0.77 7.84
CA SER A 57 -15.33 0.85 6.51
C SER A 57 -15.31 2.26 5.91
N ASP A 58 -15.36 3.30 6.78
CA ASP A 58 -15.21 4.72 6.46
C ASP A 58 -13.76 5.23 6.54
N ALA A 59 -12.82 4.42 7.05
CA ALA A 59 -11.40 4.70 6.88
C ALA A 59 -11.17 4.82 5.39
N LYS A 60 -10.79 6.03 4.97
CA LYS A 60 -10.55 6.53 3.61
C LYS A 60 -10.62 5.44 2.56
N GLU A 61 -11.46 5.63 1.53
CA GLU A 61 -11.34 4.89 0.27
C GLU A 61 -9.86 4.64 0.02
N ILE A 62 -9.42 3.36 0.10
CA ILE A 62 -8.17 2.99 -0.52
C ILE A 62 -8.38 3.49 -1.91
N LEU A 63 -7.68 4.55 -2.30
CA LEU A 63 -7.90 5.15 -3.59
C LEU A 63 -7.85 4.01 -4.60
N ASP A 64 -9.00 3.70 -5.19
CA ASP A 64 -9.18 2.66 -6.21
C ASP A 64 -8.27 2.92 -7.43
N ASP A 65 -7.59 4.05 -7.44
CA ASP A 65 -6.64 4.47 -8.45
C ASP A 65 -5.20 4.12 -8.03
N VAL A 66 -4.74 2.94 -8.47
CA VAL A 66 -3.31 2.56 -8.53
C VAL A 66 -2.46 3.74 -9.03
N GLY A 67 -2.98 4.50 -9.99
CA GLY A 67 -2.36 5.68 -10.57
C GLY A 67 -2.13 6.79 -9.55
N VAL A 68 -3.06 7.08 -8.64
CA VAL A 68 -2.87 8.13 -7.62
C VAL A 68 -1.81 7.73 -6.60
N LEU A 69 -1.80 6.46 -6.18
CA LEU A 69 -0.77 5.94 -5.31
C LEU A 69 0.62 5.99 -5.96
N MET A 70 0.72 5.50 -7.20
CA MET A 70 1.96 5.56 -7.97
C MET A 70 2.41 7.00 -8.16
N ALA A 71 1.48 7.92 -8.45
CA ALA A 71 1.76 9.34 -8.55
C ALA A 71 2.25 9.94 -7.24
N LYS A 72 1.73 9.52 -6.08
CA LYS A 72 2.22 9.96 -4.76
C LYS A 72 3.67 9.51 -4.53
N LYS A 73 3.97 8.24 -4.83
CA LYS A 73 5.33 7.69 -4.70
C LYS A 73 6.33 8.34 -5.66
N ILE A 74 5.95 8.53 -6.92
CA ILE A 74 6.79 9.20 -7.92
C ILE A 74 7.10 10.64 -7.49
N ARG A 75 6.11 11.37 -6.94
CA ARG A 75 6.32 12.74 -6.45
C ARG A 75 7.30 12.87 -5.29
N GLN A 76 7.60 11.79 -4.56
CA GLN A 76 8.59 11.78 -3.48
C GLN A 76 10.04 11.62 -3.98
N LEU A 77 10.23 11.28 -5.26
CA LEU A 77 11.56 11.10 -5.84
C LEU A 77 12.17 12.46 -6.26
N SER A 78 13.49 12.48 -6.48
CA SER A 78 14.17 13.66 -7.04
C SER A 78 13.56 14.05 -8.39
N ILE A 79 13.72 15.32 -8.76
CA ILE A 79 13.23 15.84 -10.05
C ILE A 79 13.83 15.03 -11.22
N GLY A 80 15.12 14.67 -11.13
CA GLY A 80 15.80 13.80 -12.10
C GLY A 80 15.10 12.44 -12.26
N CYS A 81 14.82 11.75 -11.15
CA CYS A 81 14.10 10.47 -11.18
C CYS A 81 12.67 10.60 -11.70
N GLN A 82 11.96 11.69 -11.36
CA GLN A 82 10.61 11.93 -11.89
C GLN A 82 10.61 12.13 -13.41
N HIS A 83 11.59 12.85 -13.96
CA HIS A 83 11.76 12.99 -15.40
C HIS A 83 12.14 11.67 -16.08
N ALA A 84 13.04 10.89 -15.47
CA ALA A 84 13.40 9.56 -15.96
C ALA A 84 12.17 8.66 -16.10
N ILE A 85 11.35 8.56 -15.05
CA ILE A 85 10.16 7.69 -15.03
C ILE A 85 9.14 8.11 -16.10
N LYS A 86 8.93 9.42 -16.33
CA LYS A 86 8.03 9.91 -17.39
C LYS A 86 8.46 9.45 -18.78
N LEU A 87 9.76 9.50 -19.07
CA LEU A 87 10.32 9.08 -20.35
C LEU A 87 10.29 7.55 -20.50
N LEU A 88 10.64 6.83 -19.44
CA LEU A 88 10.63 5.37 -19.41
C LEU A 88 9.23 4.78 -19.52
N ALA A 89 8.20 5.46 -19.02
CA ALA A 89 6.81 5.03 -19.13
C ALA A 89 6.35 4.88 -20.60
N CYS A 90 6.94 5.64 -21.52
CA CYS A 90 6.67 5.52 -22.97
C CYS A 90 7.30 4.25 -23.59
N MET A 91 8.21 3.57 -22.90
CA MET A 91 8.96 2.42 -23.41
C MET A 91 8.32 1.07 -23.05
N GLY A 92 7.30 1.06 -22.20
CA GLY A 92 6.60 -0.15 -21.75
C GLY A 92 7.17 -0.74 -20.44
N SER A 93 6.88 -2.01 -20.17
CA SER A 93 7.16 -2.66 -18.88
C SER A 93 8.62 -3.13 -18.68
N LYS A 94 9.49 -2.94 -19.68
CA LYS A 94 10.90 -3.35 -19.65
C LYS A 94 11.78 -2.24 -20.24
N CYS A 95 12.92 -2.00 -19.61
CA CYS A 95 13.94 -1.08 -20.09
C CYS A 95 15.32 -1.72 -19.93
N SER A 96 16.26 -1.41 -20.84
CA SER A 96 17.64 -1.87 -20.72
C SER A 96 18.40 -1.03 -19.70
N GLU A 97 19.37 -1.64 -19.03
CA GLU A 97 20.23 -0.97 -18.04
C GLU A 97 20.97 0.23 -18.64
N SER A 98 21.41 0.11 -19.89
CA SER A 98 22.10 1.19 -20.62
C SER A 98 21.24 2.45 -20.73
N ILE A 99 19.93 2.29 -20.91
CA ILE A 99 18.99 3.42 -21.01
C ILE A 99 18.70 3.98 -19.61
N LEU A 100 18.56 3.14 -18.59
CA LEU A 100 18.40 3.59 -17.20
C LEU A 100 19.57 4.47 -16.74
N LYS A 101 20.80 4.10 -17.09
CA LYS A 101 22.01 4.86 -16.72
C LYS A 101 22.03 6.27 -17.31
N LEU A 102 21.42 6.50 -18.48
CA LEU A 102 21.34 7.85 -19.07
C LEU A 102 20.54 8.83 -18.20
N PHE A 103 19.66 8.33 -17.34
CA PHE A 103 18.72 9.16 -16.57
C PHE A 103 19.01 9.23 -15.07
N ILE A 104 19.86 8.34 -14.52
CA ILE A 104 20.14 8.24 -13.07
C ILE A 104 21.54 8.83 -12.74
N HIS A 105 22.04 9.74 -13.56
CA HIS A 105 23.41 10.27 -13.47
C HIS A 105 23.59 11.48 -12.51
N GLU A 106 22.70 11.68 -11.53
CA GLU A 106 22.89 12.67 -10.46
C GLU A 106 23.37 12.02 -9.15
#